data_AF-A0A1M6I0R2-F1
#
_entry.id   AF-A0A1M6I0R2-F1
#
_cell.length_a   1.000
_cell.length_b   1.000
_cell.length_c   1.000
_cell.angle_alpha   90.00
_cell.angle_beta   90.00
_cell.angle_gamma   90.00
#
_symmetry.space_group_name_H-M   'P 1'
#
loop_
_entity.id
_entity.type
_entity.pdbx_description
1 polymer ?
#
loop_
_entity_poly.entity_id
_entity_poly.type
_entity_poly.pdbx_seq_one_letter_code
_entity_poly.pdbx_strand_id
1 'polypeptide(L)'
;MIESSAFRAATWKFSGVVFGTILIAFSILKYYNPESTTDWTKLTVISSIGIVLMILNFFYFDKIKKVKIDHSKIIYQEKGVEKVVPWNEVSSVYRVWSFSKPMYGARIHGKSFIFPTESVFSLMSVSIGSYTATYDHSQMGAVIKKVKATYHI
;
A
#
# COMPACT_ATOMS: atom_id res chain seq x y z
N MET A 1 3.12 -9.70 -19.98
CA MET A 1 2.50 -9.77 -18.65
C MET A 1 3.39 -9.00 -17.68
N ILE A 2 2.84 -8.07 -16.91
CA ILE A 2 3.57 -7.14 -16.04
C ILE A 2 3.41 -7.58 -14.59
N GLU A 3 4.50 -7.63 -13.84
CA GLU A 3 4.51 -8.12 -12.46
C GLU A 3 4.74 -6.97 -11.46
N SER A 4 3.90 -6.90 -10.44
CA SER A 4 4.07 -5.97 -9.32
C SER A 4 5.37 -6.21 -8.56
N SER A 5 5.94 -5.14 -7.99
CA SER A 5 7.19 -5.23 -7.24
C SER A 5 7.02 -6.00 -5.93
N ALA A 6 7.68 -7.17 -5.84
CA ALA A 6 7.70 -8.00 -4.63
C ALA A 6 8.32 -7.26 -3.44
N PHE A 7 9.43 -6.54 -3.69
CA PHE A 7 10.08 -5.71 -2.68
C PHE A 7 9.11 -4.68 -2.11
N ARG A 8 8.39 -3.93 -2.96
CA ARG A 8 7.42 -2.93 -2.49
C ARG A 8 6.26 -3.55 -1.73
N ALA A 9 5.77 -4.70 -2.16
CA ALA A 9 4.71 -5.42 -1.44
C ALA A 9 5.20 -5.79 -0.02
N ALA A 10 6.43 -6.28 0.10
CA ALA A 10 7.05 -6.57 1.40
C ALA A 10 7.26 -5.28 2.22
N THR A 11 7.79 -4.20 1.64
CA THR A 11 7.98 -2.92 2.34
C THR A 11 6.66 -2.42 2.94
N TRP A 12 5.57 -2.44 2.17
CA TRP A 12 4.25 -2.03 2.67
C TRP A 12 3.68 -2.98 3.73
N LYS A 13 3.95 -4.28 3.59
CA LYS A 13 3.56 -5.26 4.61
C LYS A 13 4.26 -5.04 5.93
N PHE A 14 5.52 -4.62 5.95
CA PHE A 14 6.28 -4.50 7.21
C PHE A 14 6.45 -3.07 7.71
N SER A 15 6.15 -2.04 6.91
CA SER A 15 6.39 -0.64 7.27
C SER A 15 5.72 -0.23 8.57
N GLY A 16 4.44 -0.58 8.78
CA GLY A 16 3.71 -0.22 9.99
C GLY A 16 4.31 -0.88 11.25
N VAL A 17 4.79 -2.12 11.13
CA VAL A 17 5.50 -2.82 12.22
C VAL A 17 6.83 -2.15 12.52
N VAL A 18 7.63 -1.83 11.49
CA VAL A 18 8.93 -1.18 11.65
C VAL A 18 8.75 0.21 12.29
N PHE A 19 7.88 1.04 11.75
CA PHE A 19 7.62 2.38 12.31
C PHE A 19 7.02 2.30 13.72
N GLY A 20 6.05 1.41 13.96
CA GLY A 20 5.48 1.21 15.28
C GLY A 20 6.53 0.78 16.32
N THR A 21 7.42 -0.14 15.95
CA THR A 21 8.53 -0.59 16.81
C THR A 21 9.49 0.56 17.10
N ILE A 22 9.85 1.38 16.10
CA ILE A 22 10.72 2.55 16.29
C ILE A 22 10.09 3.55 17.26
N LEU A 23 8.79 3.85 17.13
CA LEU A 23 8.09 4.78 18.02
C LEU A 23 8.05 4.29 19.47
N ILE A 24 7.79 3.00 19.66
CA ILE A 24 7.79 2.38 21.00
C ILE A 24 9.21 2.39 21.58
N ALA A 25 10.21 1.97 20.81
CA ALA A 25 11.61 1.97 21.25
C ALA A 25 12.10 3.37 21.61
N PHE A 26 11.77 4.38 20.81
CA PHE A 26 12.09 5.78 21.11
C PHE A 26 11.43 6.26 22.40
N SER A 27 10.18 5.86 22.64
CA SER A 27 9.46 6.20 23.88
C SER A 27 10.10 5.55 25.11
N ILE A 28 10.54 4.29 24.99
CA ILE A 28 11.28 3.57 26.04
C ILE A 28 12.63 4.23 26.30
N LEU A 29 13.39 4.59 25.25
CA LEU A 29 14.68 5.27 25.41
C LEU A 29 14.54 6.61 26.14
N LYS A 30 13.52 7.41 25.79
CA LYS A 30 13.21 8.67 26.47
C LYS A 30 12.73 8.48 27.91
N TYR A 31 12.10 7.35 28.22
CA TYR A 31 11.75 6.99 29.60
C TYR A 31 13.00 6.75 30.46
N TYR A 32 13.99 6.02 29.93
CA TYR A 32 15.22 5.69 30.67
C TYR A 32 16.28 6.80 30.70
N ASN A 33 16.26 7.71 29.73
CA ASN A 33 17.14 8.89 29.71
C ASN A 33 16.30 10.18 29.58
N PRO A 34 15.56 10.54 30.65
CA PRO A 34 14.68 11.69 30.62
C PRO A 34 15.52 12.97 30.53
N GLU A 35 15.18 13.83 29.58
CA GLU A 35 15.59 15.23 29.64
C GLU A 35 14.88 15.90 30.83
N SER A 36 15.42 17.02 31.30
CA SER A 36 14.91 17.79 32.46
C SER A 36 13.43 18.16 32.38
N THR A 37 12.81 18.10 31.19
CA THR A 37 11.38 18.36 30.92
C THR A 37 10.74 17.25 30.08
N THR A 38 10.88 15.99 30.50
CA THR A 38 10.22 14.88 29.80
C THR A 38 8.71 14.90 30.01
N ASP A 39 7.96 15.11 28.93
CA ASP A 39 6.48 15.12 28.91
C ASP A 39 5.95 13.69 28.75
N TRP A 40 5.54 13.09 29.87
CA TRP A 40 5.02 11.73 29.93
C TRP A 40 3.79 11.51 29.06
N THR A 41 2.93 12.53 28.92
CA THR A 41 1.71 12.44 28.10
C THR A 41 2.08 12.23 26.64
N LYS A 42 3.08 12.97 26.13
CA LYS A 42 3.57 12.81 24.76
C LYS A 42 4.15 11.43 24.50
N LEU A 43 4.90 10.86 25.45
CA LEU A 43 5.48 9.52 25.31
C LEU A 43 4.40 8.44 25.24
N THR A 44 3.37 8.53 26.08
CA THR A 44 2.23 7.61 26.02
C THR A 44 1.51 7.71 24.68
N VAL A 45 1.23 8.94 24.21
CA VAL A 45 0.58 9.16 22.91
C VAL A 45 1.40 8.57 21.76
N ILE A 46 2.71 8.80 21.73
CA ILE A 46 3.60 8.25 20.69
C ILE A 46 3.60 6.72 20.70
N SER A 47 3.68 6.12 21.89
CA SER A 47 3.63 4.67 22.05
C SER A 47 2.30 4.09 21.56
N SER A 48 1.17 4.72 21.92
CA SER A 48 -0.16 4.32 21.47
C SER A 48 -0.28 4.42 19.95
N ILE A 49 0.24 5.49 19.32
CA ILE A 49 0.29 5.61 17.86
C ILE A 49 1.09 4.44 17.25
N GLY A 50 2.23 4.08 17.84
CA GLY A 50 3.03 2.94 17.40
C GLY A 50 2.25 1.62 17.44
N ILE A 51 1.54 1.35 18.54
CA ILE A 51 0.69 0.16 18.68
C ILE A 51 -0.43 0.15 17.64
N VAL A 52 -1.13 1.27 17.45
CA VAL A 52 -2.20 1.40 16.46
C VAL A 52 -1.67 1.13 15.04
N LEU A 53 -0.48 1.64 14.70
CA LEU A 53 0.16 1.35 13.41
C LEU A 53 0.44 -0.13 13.21
N MET A 54 0.91 -0.83 14.24
CA MET A 54 1.15 -2.28 14.20
C MET A 54 -0.14 -3.06 14.00
N ILE A 55 -1.20 -2.71 14.74
CA ILE A 55 -2.52 -3.36 14.64
C ILE A 55 -3.12 -3.15 13.24
N LEU A 56 -3.12 -1.92 12.74
CA LEU A 56 -3.59 -1.63 11.38
C LEU A 56 -2.78 -2.41 10.35
N ASN A 57 -1.46 -2.44 10.50
CA ASN A 57 -0.60 -3.19 9.59
C ASN A 57 -0.98 -4.68 9.54
N PHE A 58 -1.27 -5.31 10.68
CA PHE A 58 -1.74 -6.68 10.74
C PHE A 58 -3.05 -6.88 9.95
N PHE A 59 -4.04 -5.98 10.11
CA PHE A 59 -5.30 -6.04 9.36
C PHE A 59 -5.14 -5.86 7.83
N TYR A 60 -4.12 -5.11 7.39
CA TYR A 60 -3.83 -4.90 5.97
C TYR A 60 -2.83 -5.91 5.38
N PHE A 61 -2.15 -6.70 6.22
CA PHE A 61 -1.05 -7.58 5.81
C PHE A 61 -1.47 -8.58 4.73
N ASP A 62 -2.62 -9.22 4.92
CA ASP A 62 -3.19 -10.20 3.98
C ASP A 62 -3.86 -9.55 2.76
N LYS A 63 -4.23 -8.26 2.89
CA LYS A 63 -4.80 -7.49 1.79
C LYS A 63 -3.72 -7.02 0.81
N ILE A 64 -2.47 -6.87 1.24
CA ILE A 64 -1.37 -6.49 0.35
C ILE A 64 -0.90 -7.74 -0.41
N LYS A 65 -1.07 -7.75 -1.73
CA LYS A 65 -0.74 -8.89 -2.58
C LYS A 65 0.24 -8.51 -3.68
N LYS A 66 1.05 -9.49 -4.07
CA LYS A 66 1.79 -9.46 -5.33
C LYS A 66 0.86 -9.96 -6.43
N VAL A 67 0.78 -9.19 -7.49
CA VAL A 67 -0.05 -9.48 -8.67
C VAL A 67 0.77 -9.45 -9.95
N LYS A 68 0.30 -10.17 -10.96
CA LYS A 68 0.70 -10.06 -12.36
C LYS A 68 -0.52 -9.65 -13.15
N ILE A 69 -0.39 -8.71 -14.07
CA ILE A 69 -1.50 -8.27 -14.91
C ILE A 69 -1.13 -8.27 -16.38
N ASP A 70 -2.14 -8.45 -17.22
CA ASP A 70 -2.11 -8.12 -18.63
C ASP A 70 -3.45 -7.46 -19.02
N HIS A 71 -3.73 -7.36 -20.32
CA HIS A 71 -4.95 -6.72 -20.81
C HIS A 71 -6.22 -7.58 -20.65
N SER A 72 -6.11 -8.89 -20.37
CA SER A 72 -7.25 -9.81 -20.28
C SER A 72 -7.52 -10.32 -18.86
N LYS A 73 -6.50 -10.36 -18.00
CA LYS A 73 -6.59 -10.94 -16.65
C LYS A 73 -5.66 -10.29 -15.62
N ILE A 74 -6.03 -10.50 -14.36
CA ILE A 74 -5.21 -10.28 -13.17
C ILE A 74 -4.93 -11.63 -12.51
N ILE A 75 -3.68 -11.85 -12.12
CA ILE A 75 -3.21 -13.05 -11.45
C ILE A 75 -2.65 -12.65 -10.09
N TYR A 76 -3.07 -13.31 -9.02
CA TYR A 76 -2.58 -13.06 -7.67
C TYR A 76 -2.46 -14.35 -6.88
N GLN A 77 -1.61 -14.37 -5.86
CA GLN A 77 -1.49 -15.52 -4.97
C GLN A 77 -2.39 -15.36 -3.74
N GLU A 78 -3.09 -16.42 -3.37
CA GLU A 78 -3.92 -16.49 -2.17
C GLU A 78 -3.74 -17.82 -1.47
N LYS A 79 -3.26 -17.78 -0.21
CA LYS A 79 -2.97 -18.98 0.59
C LYS A 79 -2.10 -20.01 -0.14
N GLY A 80 -1.08 -19.54 -0.84
CA GLY A 80 -0.16 -20.38 -1.62
C GLY A 80 -0.65 -20.75 -3.04
N VAL A 81 -1.93 -20.56 -3.34
CA VAL A 81 -2.53 -20.91 -4.65
C VAL A 81 -2.56 -19.70 -5.58
N GLU A 82 -2.15 -19.90 -6.83
CA GLU A 82 -2.27 -18.88 -7.87
C GLU A 82 -3.75 -18.79 -8.34
N LYS A 83 -4.32 -17.59 -8.26
CA LYS A 83 -5.67 -17.28 -8.73
C LYS A 83 -5.57 -16.44 -9.98
N VAL A 84 -6.17 -16.95 -11.06
CA VAL A 84 -6.26 -16.27 -12.35
C VAL A 84 -7.68 -15.76 -12.50
N VAL A 85 -7.85 -14.44 -12.61
CA VAL A 85 -9.17 -13.81 -12.69
C VAL A 85 -9.23 -12.91 -13.92
N PRO A 86 -10.14 -13.18 -14.88
CA PRO A 86 -10.34 -12.29 -16.01
C PRO A 86 -10.96 -10.95 -15.57
N TRP A 87 -10.69 -9.86 -16.30
CA TRP A 87 -11.08 -8.51 -15.88
C TRP A 87 -12.60 -8.29 -15.78
N ASN A 88 -13.40 -9.07 -16.50
CA ASN A 88 -14.86 -9.05 -16.41
C ASN A 88 -15.40 -9.49 -15.03
N GLU A 89 -14.61 -10.22 -14.24
CA GLU A 89 -14.95 -10.62 -12.88
C GLU A 89 -14.46 -9.62 -11.81
N VAL A 90 -13.71 -8.60 -12.22
CA VAL A 90 -13.20 -7.57 -11.32
C VAL A 90 -14.24 -6.46 -11.18
N SER A 91 -14.77 -6.28 -9.98
CA SER A 91 -15.86 -5.32 -9.74
C SER A 91 -15.40 -3.87 -9.81
N SER A 92 -14.18 -3.57 -9.40
CA SER A 92 -13.62 -2.22 -9.42
C SER A 92 -12.12 -2.23 -9.27
N VAL A 93 -11.43 -1.31 -9.93
CA VAL A 93 -10.02 -1.00 -9.68
C VAL A 93 -9.89 0.47 -9.28
N TYR A 94 -9.19 0.77 -8.20
CA TYR A 94 -9.02 2.15 -7.74
C TYR A 94 -7.57 2.42 -7.35
N ARG A 95 -7.19 3.69 -7.37
CA ARG A 95 -5.86 4.09 -6.89
C ARG A 95 -5.91 4.29 -5.38
N VAL A 96 -4.94 3.73 -4.68
CA VAL A 96 -4.77 3.95 -3.24
C VAL A 96 -3.80 5.11 -3.05
N TRP A 97 -4.19 6.07 -2.22
CA TRP A 97 -3.31 7.17 -1.86
C TRP A 97 -2.10 6.64 -1.10
N SER A 98 -0.92 7.06 -1.53
CA SER A 98 0.36 6.57 -1.01
C SER A 98 1.37 7.69 -1.11
N PHE A 99 2.11 7.91 -0.02
CA PHE A 99 3.09 8.98 0.10
C PHE A 99 4.30 8.84 -0.81
N SER A 100 4.63 7.63 -1.25
CA SER A 100 5.89 7.38 -1.97
C SER A 100 5.69 6.99 -3.43
N LYS A 101 4.74 6.10 -3.72
CA LYS A 101 4.62 5.44 -5.04
C LYS A 101 3.20 4.92 -5.29
N PRO A 102 2.75 4.78 -6.55
CA PRO A 102 1.36 4.44 -6.82
C PRO A 102 1.06 3.01 -6.38
N MET A 103 -0.05 2.88 -5.66
CA MET A 103 -0.64 1.60 -5.30
C MET A 103 -2.04 1.55 -5.90
N TYR A 104 -2.47 0.36 -6.26
CA TYR A 104 -3.82 0.11 -6.74
C TYR A 104 -4.53 -0.84 -5.79
N GLY A 105 -5.83 -0.66 -5.65
CA GLY A 105 -6.74 -1.60 -5.03
C GLY A 105 -7.62 -2.23 -6.10
N ALA A 106 -7.91 -3.51 -5.96
CA ALA A 106 -8.92 -4.19 -6.76
C ALA A 106 -9.91 -4.90 -5.85
N ARG A 107 -11.18 -4.91 -6.27
CA ARG A 107 -12.25 -5.68 -5.63
C ARG A 107 -12.65 -6.84 -6.55
N ILE A 108 -12.45 -8.06 -6.07
CA ILE A 108 -12.77 -9.30 -6.78
C ILE A 108 -13.64 -10.17 -5.86
N HIS A 109 -14.81 -10.58 -6.35
CA HIS A 109 -15.79 -11.39 -5.59
C HIS A 109 -16.05 -10.84 -4.18
N GLY A 110 -16.23 -9.52 -4.05
CA GLY A 110 -16.47 -8.83 -2.77
C GLY A 110 -15.25 -8.60 -1.89
N LYS A 111 -14.09 -9.19 -2.21
CA LYS A 111 -12.85 -9.01 -1.44
C LYS A 111 -11.97 -7.91 -2.04
N SER A 112 -11.51 -6.99 -1.19
CA SER A 112 -10.54 -5.95 -1.57
C SER A 112 -9.11 -6.40 -1.28
N PHE A 113 -8.21 -6.21 -2.25
CA PHE A 113 -6.77 -6.31 -2.02
C PHE A 113 -6.06 -5.12 -2.65
N ILE A 114 -4.85 -4.86 -2.18
CA ILE A 114 -4.00 -3.74 -2.57
C ILE A 114 -2.71 -4.31 -3.15
N PHE A 115 -2.20 -3.72 -4.22
CA PHE A 115 -0.95 -4.12 -4.83
C PHE A 115 -0.13 -2.92 -5.30
N PRO A 116 1.20 -2.98 -5.20
CA PRO A 116 2.08 -1.95 -5.74
C PRO A 116 2.19 -2.11 -7.26
N THR A 117 2.52 -1.02 -7.96
CA THR A 117 2.97 -1.12 -9.36
C THR A 117 4.36 -1.78 -9.49
N GLU A 118 4.73 -2.18 -10.70
CA GLU A 118 6.03 -2.73 -11.06
C GLU A 118 7.16 -1.70 -10.90
N SER A 119 6.90 -0.43 -11.23
CA SER A 119 7.96 0.57 -11.30
C SER A 119 8.25 1.23 -9.96
N VAL A 120 9.55 1.46 -9.74
CA VAL A 120 10.11 2.16 -8.57
C VAL A 120 10.11 3.69 -8.80
N PHE A 121 10.03 4.19 -10.03
CA PHE A 121 10.16 5.61 -10.40
C PHE A 121 9.17 6.02 -11.51
N SER A 122 7.87 5.79 -11.32
CA SER A 122 6.83 6.03 -12.35
C SER A 122 5.81 7.10 -11.97
N LEU A 123 5.92 7.71 -10.79
CA LEU A 123 5.00 8.76 -10.37
C LEU A 123 5.58 10.12 -10.73
N MET A 124 4.85 10.88 -11.54
CA MET A 124 5.05 12.32 -11.63
C MET A 124 3.83 12.98 -10.98
N SER A 125 4.04 13.68 -9.88
CA SER A 125 3.01 14.51 -9.25
C SER A 125 3.27 15.97 -9.60
N VAL A 126 2.30 16.61 -10.24
CA VAL A 126 2.31 18.06 -10.43
C VAL A 126 1.32 18.64 -9.42
N SER A 127 1.82 19.45 -8.49
CA SER A 127 0.99 20.17 -7.53
C SER A 127 0.87 21.63 -7.95
N ILE A 128 -0.35 22.12 -8.13
CA ILE A 128 -0.66 23.54 -8.35
C ILE A 128 -1.62 23.97 -7.24
N GLY A 129 -1.11 24.72 -6.26
CA GLY A 129 -1.89 25.10 -5.08
C GLY A 129 -2.36 23.88 -4.27
N SER A 130 -3.67 23.78 -4.00
CA SER A 130 -4.29 22.66 -3.28
C SER A 130 -4.57 21.42 -4.14
N TYR A 131 -4.27 21.45 -5.43
CA TYR A 131 -4.53 20.34 -6.35
C TYR A 131 -3.25 19.59 -6.68
N THR A 132 -3.23 18.29 -6.36
CA THR A 132 -2.14 17.39 -6.76
C THR A 132 -2.65 16.44 -7.84
N ALA A 133 -2.23 16.68 -9.08
CA ALA A 133 -2.41 15.73 -10.17
C ALA A 133 -1.28 14.69 -10.12
N THR A 134 -1.61 13.43 -9.85
CA THR A 134 -0.63 12.33 -9.89
C THR A 134 -0.80 11.54 -11.18
N TYR A 135 0.21 11.55 -12.04
CA TYR A 135 0.25 10.73 -13.24
C TYR A 135 1.01 9.44 -12.98
N ASP A 136 0.41 8.32 -13.34
CA ASP A 136 1.05 7.01 -13.35
C ASP A 136 1.68 6.75 -14.72
N HIS A 137 3.00 6.76 -14.82
CA HIS A 137 3.73 6.37 -16.02
C HIS A 137 4.17 4.90 -15.99
N SER A 138 3.68 4.11 -15.04
CA SER A 138 3.97 2.68 -15.02
C SER A 138 3.25 1.97 -16.16
N GLN A 139 3.90 0.94 -16.73
CA GLN A 139 3.27 0.05 -17.70
C GLN A 139 2.02 -0.59 -17.09
N MET A 140 2.05 -0.92 -15.80
CA MET A 140 0.90 -1.46 -15.08
C MET A 140 -0.26 -0.45 -15.00
N GLY A 141 0.04 0.81 -14.72
CA GLY A 141 -0.93 1.91 -14.75
C GLY A 141 -1.54 2.13 -16.14
N ALA A 142 -0.73 2.02 -17.19
CA ALA A 142 -1.22 2.10 -18.58
C ALA A 142 -2.18 0.95 -18.93
N VAL A 143 -1.86 -0.28 -18.51
CA VAL A 143 -2.76 -1.44 -18.67
C VAL A 143 -4.06 -1.22 -17.90
N ILE A 144 -3.98 -0.79 -16.63
CA ILE A 144 -5.16 -0.53 -15.80
C ILE A 144 -6.04 0.55 -16.44
N LYS A 145 -5.47 1.63 -16.99
CA LYS A 145 -6.23 2.67 -17.68
C LYS A 145 -7.00 2.12 -18.89
N LYS A 146 -6.37 1.26 -19.70
CA LYS A 146 -7.02 0.61 -20.85
C LYS A 146 -8.13 -0.34 -20.40
N VAL A 147 -7.84 -1.20 -19.42
CA VAL A 147 -8.81 -2.17 -18.88
C VAL A 147 -10.04 -1.46 -18.31
N LYS A 148 -9.86 -0.38 -17.54
CA LYS A 148 -10.96 0.43 -17.03
C LYS A 148 -11.87 0.96 -18.13
N ALA A 149 -11.28 1.42 -19.24
CA ALA A 149 -12.03 1.89 -20.39
C ALA A 149 -12.76 0.77 -21.14
N THR A 150 -12.13 -0.42 -21.28
CA THR A 150 -12.70 -1.57 -22.00
C THR A 150 -13.81 -2.28 -21.22
N TYR A 151 -13.63 -2.45 -19.91
CA TYR A 151 -14.54 -3.23 -19.06
C TYR A 151 -15.47 -2.34 -18.22
N HIS A 152 -15.36 -1.01 -18.33
CA HIS A 152 -16.15 -0.02 -17.59
C HIS A 152 -16.04 -0.16 -16.06
N ILE A 153 -14.80 -0.31 -15.53
CA ILE A 153 -14.47 -0.54 -14.10
C ILE A 153 -13.55 0.52 -13.44
#